data_AF-A0A2I1F7Q2-F1
#
_entry.id   AF-A0A2I1F7Q2-F1
#
_cell.length_a   1.000
_cell.length_b   1.000
_cell.length_c   1.000
_cell.angle_alpha   90.00
_cell.angle_beta   90.00
_cell.angle_gamma   90.00
#
_symmetry.space_group_name_H-M   'P 1'
#
loop_
_entity.id
_entity.type
_entity.pdbx_description
1 polymer ?
#
loop_
_entity_poly.entity_id
_entity_poly.type
_entity_poly.pdbx_seq_one_letter_code
_entity_poly.pdbx_strand_id
1 'polypeptide(L)'
;MSMDKSRTPNEAALDFVSKFNKIYFQTFTHHLSSFVQDGFLKDLFEKNPSVPKDKAQLLIQKFGEIANPANFSSQAQATNIQPTTLSLIFSIALYAASRS
;
A
#
# COMPACT_ATOMS: atom_id res chain seq x y z
N MET A 1 -17.10 -0.74 -43.66
CA MET A 1 -17.21 -0.31 -42.25
C MET A 1 -16.49 1.04 -42.14
N SER A 2 -17.22 2.14 -41.94
CA SER A 2 -16.63 3.48 -41.84
C SER A 2 -16.03 3.65 -40.45
N MET A 3 -14.71 3.83 -40.33
CA MET A 3 -14.11 4.20 -39.06
C MET A 3 -14.54 5.63 -38.73
N ASP A 4 -15.23 5.79 -37.60
CA ASP A 4 -15.54 7.10 -37.03
C ASP A 4 -14.23 7.87 -36.76
N LYS A 5 -13.95 8.87 -37.60
CA LYS A 5 -12.75 9.72 -37.51
C LYS A 5 -12.82 10.74 -36.36
N SER A 6 -13.89 10.73 -35.55
CA SER A 6 -14.03 11.62 -34.39
C SER A 6 -13.03 11.32 -33.25
N ARG A 7 -12.42 10.12 -33.26
CA ARG A 7 -11.42 9.71 -32.26
C ARG A 7 -10.09 9.36 -32.91
N THR A 8 -9.37 10.36 -33.38
CA THR A 8 -7.93 10.18 -33.64
C THR A 8 -7.22 10.10 -32.29
N PRO A 9 -6.60 8.96 -31.92
CA PRO A 9 -5.83 8.87 -30.69
C PRO A 9 -4.67 9.86 -30.78
N ASN A 10 -4.55 10.76 -29.79
CA ASN A 10 -3.36 11.59 -29.66
C ASN A 10 -2.22 10.70 -29.16
N GLU A 11 -1.42 10.17 -30.08
CA GLU A 11 -0.31 9.25 -29.77
C GLU A 11 0.66 9.82 -28.74
N ALA A 12 0.93 11.14 -28.79
CA ALA A 12 1.78 11.80 -27.80
C ALA A 12 1.16 11.81 -26.40
N ALA A 13 -0.17 12.00 -26.30
CA ALA A 13 -0.87 11.91 -25.02
C ALA A 13 -0.87 10.47 -24.47
N LEU A 14 -1.05 9.47 -25.34
CA LEU A 14 -0.98 8.05 -24.94
C LEU A 14 0.42 7.66 -24.48
N ASP A 15 1.47 8.09 -25.19
CA ASP A 15 2.86 7.86 -24.81
C ASP A 15 3.21 8.54 -23.48
N PHE A 16 2.73 9.78 -23.26
CA PHE A 16 2.88 10.48 -21.99
C PHE A 16 2.23 9.71 -20.83
N VAL A 17 0.96 9.31 -20.96
CA VAL A 17 0.23 8.55 -19.93
C VAL A 17 0.92 7.20 -19.67
N SER A 18 1.38 6.52 -20.72
CA SER A 18 2.09 5.25 -20.60
C SER A 18 3.41 5.39 -19.83
N LYS A 19 4.22 6.40 -20.16
CA LYS A 19 5.48 6.69 -19.45
C LYS A 19 5.24 7.05 -17.99
N PHE A 20 4.26 7.91 -17.72
CA PHE A 20 3.89 8.27 -16.35
C PHE A 20 3.45 7.04 -15.56
N ASN A 21 2.57 6.20 -16.12
CA ASN A 21 2.12 4.97 -15.48
C ASN A 21 3.29 4.03 -15.18
N LYS A 22 4.24 3.86 -16.11
CA LYS A 22 5.41 3.01 -15.88
C LYS A 22 6.24 3.51 -14.70
N ILE A 23 6.52 4.81 -14.63
CA ILE A 23 7.28 5.42 -13.53
C ILE A 23 6.51 5.25 -12.22
N TYR A 24 5.21 5.56 -12.21
CA TYR A 24 4.34 5.40 -11.05
C TYR A 24 4.38 3.96 -10.50
N PHE A 25 4.16 2.94 -11.35
CA PHE A 25 4.17 1.55 -10.92
C PHE A 25 5.55 1.08 -10.46
N GLN A 26 6.63 1.57 -11.09
CA GLN A 26 8.00 1.25 -10.64
C GLN A 26 8.27 1.81 -9.25
N THR A 27 7.93 3.08 -9.00
CA THR A 27 8.09 3.72 -7.69
C THR A 27 7.23 3.04 -6.63
N PHE A 28 5.97 2.78 -6.95
CA PHE A 28 5.04 2.10 -6.04
C PHE A 28 5.55 0.69 -5.67
N THR A 29 6.01 -0.08 -6.67
CA THR A 29 6.58 -1.43 -6.46
C THR A 29 7.85 -1.37 -5.61
N HIS A 30 8.70 -0.37 -5.82
CA HIS A 30 9.91 -0.18 -5.03
C HIS A 30 9.59 0.04 -3.55
N HIS A 31 8.66 0.94 -3.23
CA HIS A 31 8.26 1.20 -1.84
C HIS A 31 7.57 -0.01 -1.20
N LEU A 32 6.72 -0.74 -1.93
CA LEU A 32 6.13 -1.98 -1.42
C LEU A 32 7.17 -3.05 -1.13
N SER A 33 8.16 -3.20 -2.02
CA SER A 33 9.23 -4.19 -1.86
C SER A 33 10.09 -3.90 -0.64
N SER A 34 10.22 -2.63 -0.24
CA SER A 34 11.02 -2.23 0.92
C SER A 34 10.57 -2.91 2.22
N PHE A 35 9.27 -3.14 2.44
CA PHE A 35 8.75 -3.78 3.66
C PHE A 35 9.14 -5.25 3.83
N VAL A 36 9.51 -5.91 2.71
CA VAL A 36 10.06 -7.27 2.72
C VAL A 36 11.57 -7.19 2.93
N GLN A 37 12.24 -6.29 2.21
CA GLN A 37 13.70 -6.16 2.21
C GLN A 37 14.25 -5.64 3.54
N ASP A 38 13.56 -4.69 4.18
CA ASP A 38 13.93 -4.12 5.47
C ASP A 38 13.54 -5.02 6.65
N GLY A 39 12.88 -6.15 6.40
CA GLY A 39 12.46 -7.11 7.41
C GLY A 39 11.23 -6.70 8.22
N PHE A 40 10.58 -5.58 7.91
CA PHE A 40 9.42 -5.11 8.68
C PHE A 40 8.31 -6.16 8.77
N LEU A 41 7.94 -6.80 7.66
CA LEU A 41 6.91 -7.85 7.67
C LEU A 41 7.35 -9.09 8.46
N LYS A 42 8.64 -9.43 8.42
CA LYS A 42 9.20 -10.51 9.25
C LYS A 42 9.03 -10.16 10.73
N ASP A 43 9.36 -8.94 11.13
CA ASP A 43 9.23 -8.48 12.50
C ASP A 43 7.77 -8.43 12.97
N LEU A 44 6.86 -7.98 12.12
CA LEU A 44 5.44 -7.88 12.44
C LEU A 44 4.77 -9.24 12.65
N PHE A 45 5.26 -10.28 11.97
CA PHE A 45 4.70 -11.63 12.01
C PHE A 45 5.58 -12.66 12.71
N GLU A 46 6.63 -12.22 13.41
CA GLU A 46 7.46 -13.08 14.25
C GLU A 46 6.59 -13.82 15.29
N LYS A 47 6.77 -15.15 15.38
CA LYS A 47 5.96 -16.03 16.23
C LYS A 47 6.73 -16.51 17.45
N ASN A 48 7.99 -16.12 17.61
CA ASN A 48 8.81 -16.51 18.74
C ASN A 48 8.19 -16.03 20.08
N PRO A 49 7.73 -16.93 20.96
CA PRO A 49 7.11 -16.56 22.24
C PRO A 49 8.07 -15.84 23.19
N SER A 50 9.39 -16.02 23.02
CA SER A 50 10.42 -15.41 23.86
C SER A 50 10.62 -13.91 23.60
N VAL A 51 10.09 -13.39 22.49
CA VAL A 51 10.13 -11.96 22.16
C VAL A 51 8.71 -11.52 21.77
N PRO A 52 7.79 -11.36 22.73
CA PRO A 52 6.45 -10.86 22.43
C PRO A 52 6.55 -9.46 21.83
N LYS A 53 6.19 -9.32 20.55
CA LYS A 53 6.15 -8.04 19.85
C LYS A 53 4.72 -7.50 19.83
N ASP A 54 4.56 -6.26 20.29
CA ASP A 54 3.30 -5.54 20.12
C ASP A 54 3.18 -5.06 18.67
N LYS A 55 2.31 -5.74 17.90
CA LYS A 55 2.05 -5.43 16.49
C LYS A 55 1.44 -4.04 16.31
N ALA A 56 0.61 -3.59 17.24
CA ALA A 56 0.01 -2.27 17.17
C ALA A 56 1.09 -1.20 17.33
N GLN A 57 1.99 -1.39 18.29
CA GLN A 57 3.11 -0.47 18.51
C GLN A 57 4.08 -0.43 17.33
N LEU A 58 4.38 -1.58 16.70
CA LEU A 58 5.22 -1.63 15.49
C LEU A 58 4.59 -0.87 14.31
N LEU A 59 3.28 -1.00 14.11
CA LEU A 59 2.55 -0.27 13.07
C LEU A 59 2.61 1.24 13.33
N ILE A 60 2.35 1.66 14.57
CA ILE A 60 2.41 3.07 14.96
C ILE A 60 3.83 3.62 14.83
N GLN A 61 4.85 2.85 15.19
CA GLN A 61 6.25 3.27 15.05
C GLN A 61 6.64 3.47 13.58
N LYS A 62 6.17 2.61 12.67
CA LYS A 62 6.51 2.67 11.25
C LYS A 62 5.71 3.73 10.48
N PHE A 63 4.43 3.89 10.80
CA PHE A 63 3.47 4.67 10.01
C PHE A 63 2.81 5.84 10.76
N GLY A 64 3.07 5.99 12.06
CA GLY A 64 2.47 6.99 12.94
C GLY A 64 1.12 6.59 13.53
N GLU A 65 0.53 7.48 14.32
CA GLU A 65 -0.74 7.25 15.04
C GLU A 65 -1.92 6.92 14.11
N ILE A 66 -1.86 7.34 12.85
CA ILE A 66 -2.89 7.00 11.85
C ILE A 66 -3.01 5.49 11.63
N ALA A 67 -1.92 4.74 11.87
CA ALA A 67 -1.87 3.28 11.74
C ALA A 67 -2.27 2.53 13.02
N ASN A 68 -2.73 3.24 14.05
CA ASN A 68 -3.23 2.59 15.25
C ASN A 68 -4.41 1.67 14.88
N PRO A 69 -4.34 0.34 15.12
CA PRO A 69 -5.43 -0.59 14.80
C PRO A 69 -6.78 -0.21 15.42
N ALA A 70 -6.79 0.52 16.54
CA ALA A 70 -8.03 1.00 17.17
C ALA A 70 -8.86 1.89 16.23
N ASN A 71 -8.21 2.67 15.37
CA ASN A 71 -8.87 3.57 14.40
C ASN A 71 -9.66 2.81 13.33
N PHE A 72 -9.43 1.50 13.18
CA PHE A 72 -10.03 0.66 12.14
C PHE A 72 -11.12 -0.27 12.69
N SER A 73 -11.50 -0.18 13.96
CA SER A 73 -12.38 -1.15 14.62
C SER A 73 -13.74 -1.29 13.92
N SER A 74 -14.38 -0.19 13.54
CA SER A 74 -15.67 -0.19 12.86
C SER A 74 -15.60 -0.81 11.47
N GLN A 75 -14.56 -0.46 10.69
CA GLN A 75 -14.34 -0.98 9.34
C GLN A 75 -13.94 -2.47 9.38
N ALA A 76 -13.13 -2.86 10.36
CA ALA A 76 -12.74 -4.25 10.62
C ALA A 76 -13.97 -5.12 10.90
N GLN A 77 -14.91 -4.62 11.71
CA GLN A 77 -16.18 -5.28 11.96
C GLN A 77 -17.04 -5.37 10.69
N ALA A 78 -17.17 -4.27 9.94
CA ALA A 78 -17.97 -4.25 8.72
C ALA A 78 -17.41 -5.17 7.60
N THR A 79 -16.09 -5.36 7.55
CA THR A 79 -15.40 -6.15 6.52
C THR A 79 -15.04 -7.57 6.96
N ASN A 80 -15.25 -7.90 8.24
CA ASN A 80 -14.81 -9.15 8.85
C ASN A 80 -13.29 -9.41 8.68
N ILE A 81 -12.48 -8.36 8.83
CA ILE A 81 -11.01 -8.41 8.77
C ILE A 81 -10.47 -7.99 10.13
N GLN A 82 -9.37 -8.59 10.60
CA GLN A 82 -8.76 -8.16 11.86
C GLN A 82 -8.26 -6.70 11.78
N PRO A 83 -8.47 -5.86 12.83
CA PRO A 83 -8.07 -4.45 12.81
C PRO A 83 -6.58 -4.23 12.48
N THR A 84 -5.70 -5.08 13.00
CA THR A 84 -4.25 -5.01 12.74
C THR A 84 -3.93 -5.28 11.26
N THR A 85 -4.62 -6.24 10.64
CA THR A 85 -4.47 -6.54 9.22
C THR A 85 -5.00 -5.40 8.35
N LEU A 86 -6.16 -4.85 8.71
CA LEU A 86 -6.76 -3.74 7.97
C LEU A 86 -5.90 -2.47 8.07
N SER A 87 -5.39 -2.15 9.26
CA SER A 87 -4.43 -1.06 9.46
C SER A 87 -3.17 -1.25 8.62
N LEU A 88 -2.59 -2.45 8.60
CA LEU A 88 -1.40 -2.76 7.81
C LEU A 88 -1.63 -2.51 6.31
N ILE A 89 -2.72 -3.04 5.75
CA ILE A 89 -3.07 -2.87 4.33
C ILE A 89 -3.21 -1.39 3.98
N PHE A 90 -3.97 -0.65 4.78
CA PHE A 90 -4.22 0.77 4.55
C PHE A 90 -2.93 1.60 4.65
N SER A 91 -2.11 1.33 5.68
CA SER A 91 -0.87 2.07 5.94
C SER A 91 0.19 1.81 4.87
N ILE A 92 0.33 0.56 4.41
CA ILE A 92 1.24 0.22 3.30
C ILE A 92 0.80 0.89 2.00
N ALA A 93 -0.49 0.86 1.68
CA ALA A 93 -1.02 1.50 0.49
C ALA A 93 -0.81 3.03 0.53
N LEU A 94 -1.13 3.67 1.65
CA LEU A 94 -0.96 5.11 1.83
C LEU A 94 0.53 5.51 1.81
N TYR A 95 1.40 4.73 2.45
CA TYR A 95 2.85 4.96 2.43
C TYR A 95 3.40 4.90 1.01
N ALA A 96 3.10 3.82 0.27
CA ALA A 96 3.58 3.67 -1.11
C ALA A 96 3.03 4.76 -2.02
N ALA A 97 1.76 5.14 -1.87
CA ALA A 97 1.13 6.21 -2.65
C ALA A 97 1.71 7.60 -2.35
N SER A 98 1.98 7.93 -1.09
CA SER A 98 2.56 9.23 -0.71
C SER A 98 4.00 9.46 -1.18
N ARG A 99 4.68 8.38 -1.60
CA ARG A 99 6.07 8.39 -2.06
C ARG A 99 6.21 8.18 -3.57
N SER A 100 5.09 8.11 -4.30
CA SER A 100 5.01 7.88 -5.75
C SER A 100 4.57 9.14 -6.48
#